data_AF-A0A7X6A657-F1
#
_entry.id   AF-A0A7X6A657-F1
#
_cell.length_a   1.000
_cell.length_b   1.000
_cell.length_c   1.000
_cell.angle_alpha   90.00
_cell.angle_beta   90.00
_cell.angle_gamma   90.00
#
_symmetry.space_group_name_H-M   'P 1'
#
loop_
_entity.id
_entity.type
_entity.pdbx_description
1 polymer ?
#
loop_
_entity_poly.entity_id
_entity_poly.type
_entity_poly.pdbx_seq_one_letter_code
_entity_poly.pdbx_strand_id
1 'polypeptide(L)'
;MKKLAAFAVVVVVGLLGYNYATTGEIKLVPSFSKSAEEQTVADLQERFEAAQRQFSQAHRTAGVSGIDTSTEADAAVDDIKRVKRDLDKVSKSLSEEKAKDMAADLSSTIEEFQRRL
;
A
#
# COMPACT_ATOMS: atom_id res chain seq x y z
N MET A 1 8.72 -14.69 -33.26
CA MET A 1 9.40 -14.38 -31.97
C MET A 1 9.58 -12.88 -31.71
N LYS A 2 9.94 -12.04 -32.70
CA LYS A 2 10.11 -10.57 -32.50
C LYS A 2 8.87 -9.83 -31.99
N LYS A 3 7.66 -10.22 -32.42
CA LYS A 3 6.39 -9.58 -31.99
C LYS A 3 6.03 -9.88 -30.52
N LEU A 4 6.38 -11.06 -30.02
CA LEU A 4 6.19 -11.44 -28.62
C LEU A 4 7.17 -10.68 -27.70
N ALA A 5 8.43 -10.53 -28.11
CA ALA A 5 9.40 -9.73 -27.38
C ALA A 5 8.98 -8.25 -27.31
N ALA A 6 8.48 -7.69 -28.42
CA ALA A 6 7.99 -6.31 -28.45
C ALA A 6 6.76 -6.12 -27.53
N PHE A 7 5.84 -7.08 -27.50
CA PHE A 7 4.69 -7.03 -26.60
C PHE A 7 5.10 -7.11 -25.12
N ALA A 8 6.05 -7.99 -24.79
CA ALA A 8 6.58 -8.09 -23.43
C ALA A 8 7.24 -6.78 -22.97
N VAL A 9 7.99 -6.11 -23.85
CA VAL A 9 8.61 -4.81 -23.54
C VAL A 9 7.55 -3.74 -23.28
N VAL A 10 6.47 -3.69 -24.08
CA VAL A 10 5.39 -2.70 -23.89
C VAL A 10 4.63 -2.95 -22.58
N VAL A 11 4.37 -4.22 -22.23
CA VAL A 11 3.73 -4.58 -20.96
C VAL A 11 4.62 -4.21 -19.77
N VAL A 12 5.92 -4.46 -19.85
CA VAL A 12 6.89 -4.07 -18.81
C VAL A 12 6.96 -2.55 -18.68
N VAL A 13 7.05 -1.81 -19.78
CA VAL A 13 7.07 -0.33 -19.77
C VAL A 13 5.76 0.24 -19.23
N GLY A 14 4.61 -0.37 -19.56
CA GLY A 14 3.30 0.01 -19.03
C GLY A 14 3.18 -0.24 -17.53
N LEU A 15 3.67 -1.38 -17.05
CA LEU A 15 3.72 -1.70 -15.62
C LEU A 15 4.66 -0.76 -14.86
N LEU A 16 5.82 -0.43 -15.44
CA LEU A 16 6.77 0.53 -14.86
C LEU A 16 6.20 1.95 -14.84
N GLY A 17 5.50 2.37 -15.91
CA GLY A 17 4.84 3.68 -15.98
C GLY A 17 3.68 3.79 -14.99
N TYR A 18 2.88 2.73 -14.84
CA TYR A 18 1.80 2.67 -13.85
C TYR A 18 2.33 2.67 -12.41
N ASN A 19 3.38 1.90 -12.14
CA ASN A 19 4.04 1.87 -10.84
C ASN A 19 4.70 3.22 -10.51
N TYR A 20 5.37 3.86 -11.46
CA TYR A 20 5.95 5.20 -11.30
C TYR A 20 4.89 6.27 -11.05
N ALA A 21 3.79 6.26 -11.82
CA ALA A 21 2.70 7.24 -11.66
C ALA A 21 1.96 7.09 -10.33
N THR A 22 1.92 5.88 -9.76
CA THR A 22 1.22 5.59 -8.50
C THR A 22 2.13 5.72 -7.28
N THR A 23 3.44 5.47 -7.43
CA THR A 23 4.37 5.30 -6.30
C THR A 23 5.58 6.25 -6.33
N GLY A 24 5.77 7.03 -7.41
CA GLY A 24 6.87 8.00 -7.54
C GLY A 24 8.27 7.41 -7.79
N GLU A 25 8.43 6.09 -7.72
CA GLU A 25 9.72 5.41 -7.90
C GLU A 25 9.69 4.40 -9.06
N ILE A 26 10.73 4.42 -9.91
CA ILE A 26 10.95 3.40 -10.94
C ILE A 26 11.71 2.23 -10.28
N LYS A 27 11.00 1.27 -9.68
CA LYS A 27 11.63 0.06 -9.11
C LYS A 27 12.01 -0.93 -10.22
N LEU A 28 13.19 -0.69 -10.81
CA LEU A 28 13.89 -1.62 -11.72
C LEU A 28 15.08 -2.34 -11.04
N VAL A 29 15.21 -2.25 -9.72
CA VAL A 29 16.33 -2.87 -9.00
C VAL A 29 15.88 -4.19 -8.37
N PRO A 30 16.53 -5.33 -8.67
CA PRO A 30 16.33 -6.55 -7.90
C PRO A 30 16.86 -6.28 -6.50
N SER A 31 15.97 -5.96 -5.56
CA SER A 31 16.31 -5.83 -4.14
C SER A 31 16.66 -7.22 -3.63
N PHE A 32 17.93 -7.59 -3.73
CA PHE A 32 18.47 -8.73 -3.01
C PHE A 32 18.30 -8.44 -1.52
N SER A 33 17.25 -9.04 -0.97
CA SER A 33 16.86 -9.11 0.45
C SER A 33 16.59 -7.75 1.11
N LYS A 34 15.30 -7.35 1.15
CA LYS A 34 14.83 -6.45 2.22
C LYS A 34 15.27 -7.04 3.56
N SER A 35 15.75 -6.20 4.48
CA SER A 35 16.03 -6.65 5.83
C SER A 35 14.75 -7.14 6.52
N ALA A 36 14.86 -7.90 7.60
CA ALA A 36 13.69 -8.38 8.34
C ALA A 36 12.82 -7.22 8.86
N GLU A 37 13.45 -6.11 9.26
CA GLU A 37 12.78 -4.90 9.71
C GLU A 37 12.05 -4.20 8.55
N GLU A 38 12.71 -4.01 7.41
CA GLU A 38 12.09 -3.45 6.20
C GLU A 38 10.95 -4.32 5.68
N GLN A 39 11.06 -5.64 5.78
CA GLN A 39 10.01 -6.56 5.38
C GLN A 39 8.81 -6.50 6.31
N THR A 40 9.03 -6.30 7.61
CA THR A 40 7.95 -6.13 8.60
C THR A 40 7.15 -4.86 8.32
N VAL A 41 7.83 -3.74 8.05
CA VAL A 41 7.15 -2.48 7.69
C VAL A 41 6.44 -2.61 6.34
N ALA A 42 7.05 -3.32 5.38
CA ALA A 42 6.43 -3.55 4.07
C ALA A 42 5.15 -4.41 4.16
N ASP A 43 5.08 -5.41 5.04
CA ASP A 43 3.85 -6.19 5.27
C ASP A 43 2.73 -5.31 5.84
N LEU A 44 3.06 -4.42 6.79
CA LEU A 44 2.11 -3.45 7.32
C LEU A 44 1.62 -2.48 6.24
N GLN A 45 2.51 -2.04 5.35
CA GLN A 45 2.15 -1.21 4.20
C GLN A 45 1.16 -1.95 3.28
N GLU A 46 1.45 -3.20 2.92
CA GLU A 46 0.56 -3.99 2.05
C GLU A 46 -0.83 -4.18 2.67
N ARG A 47 -0.89 -4.44 3.98
CA ARG A 47 -2.14 -4.53 4.74
C ARG A 47 -2.92 -3.22 4.74
N PHE A 48 -2.23 -2.08 4.92
CA PHE A 48 -2.86 -0.76 4.82
C PHE A 48 -3.46 -0.51 3.44
N GLU A 49 -2.69 -0.76 2.37
CA GLU A 49 -3.15 -0.56 1.01
C GLU A 49 -4.34 -1.47 0.66
N ALA A 50 -4.35 -2.71 1.16
CA ALA A 50 -5.47 -3.63 1.00
C ALA A 50 -6.74 -3.08 1.66
N ALA A 51 -6.65 -2.61 2.90
CA ALA A 51 -7.77 -2.02 3.62
C ALA A 51 -8.26 -0.71 2.95
N GLN A 52 -7.36 0.13 2.45
CA GLN A 52 -7.71 1.34 1.71
C GLN A 52 -8.46 1.02 0.40
N ARG A 53 -8.03 -0.02 -0.34
CA ARG A 53 -8.74 -0.50 -1.53
C ARG A 53 -10.13 -1.00 -1.18
N GLN A 54 -10.27 -1.75 -0.09
CA GLN A 54 -11.57 -2.25 0.39
C GLN A 54 -12.51 -1.09 0.76
N PHE A 55 -12.03 -0.10 1.51
CA PHE A 55 -12.80 1.11 1.84
C PHE A 55 -13.27 1.85 0.57
N SER A 56 -12.36 2.07 -0.37
CA SER A 56 -12.66 2.75 -1.65
C SER A 56 -13.64 1.95 -2.51
N GLN A 57 -13.61 0.62 -2.43
CA GLN A 57 -14.53 -0.26 -3.13
C GLN A 57 -15.92 -0.21 -2.47
N ALA A 58 -16.00 -0.34 -1.15
CA ALA A 58 -17.24 -0.23 -0.41
C ALA A 58 -17.96 1.09 -0.72
N HIS A 59 -17.24 2.22 -0.66
CA HIS A 59 -17.80 3.54 -0.92
C HIS A 59 -18.30 3.70 -2.38
N ARG A 60 -17.54 3.19 -3.37
CA ARG A 60 -17.96 3.20 -4.78
C ARG A 60 -19.17 2.30 -5.03
N THR A 61 -19.20 1.12 -4.42
CA THR A 61 -20.30 0.17 -4.59
C THR A 61 -21.59 0.70 -3.98
N ALA A 62 -21.55 1.34 -2.80
CA ALA A 62 -22.71 2.02 -2.21
C ALA A 62 -23.26 3.08 -3.17
N GLY A 63 -22.38 3.92 -3.74
CA GLY A 63 -22.79 4.99 -4.65
C GLY A 63 -23.35 4.51 -6.01
N VAL A 64 -22.95 3.33 -6.49
CA VAL A 64 -23.36 2.81 -7.81
C VAL A 64 -24.53 1.83 -7.73
N SER A 65 -24.53 0.94 -6.74
CA SER A 65 -25.49 -0.16 -6.65
C SER A 65 -26.64 0.09 -5.68
N GLY A 66 -26.54 1.11 -4.82
CA GLY A 66 -27.50 1.35 -3.74
C GLY A 66 -27.52 0.27 -2.66
N ILE A 67 -26.58 -0.69 -2.72
CA ILE A 67 -26.37 -1.68 -1.67
C ILE A 67 -25.72 -0.98 -0.48
N ASP A 68 -26.25 -1.20 0.71
CA ASP A 68 -25.64 -0.73 1.94
C ASP A 68 -24.33 -1.49 2.19
N THR A 69 -23.20 -0.81 2.00
CA THR A 69 -21.85 -1.33 2.25
C THR A 69 -21.19 -0.66 3.45
N SER A 70 -21.99 -0.04 4.34
CA SER A 70 -21.50 0.66 5.53
C SER A 70 -20.68 -0.25 6.43
N THR A 71 -21.11 -1.51 6.59
CA THR A 71 -20.40 -2.49 7.42
C THR A 71 -19.02 -2.84 6.86
N GLU A 72 -18.89 -2.98 5.55
CA GLU A 72 -17.61 -3.26 4.88
C GLU A 72 -16.67 -2.05 4.93
N ALA A 73 -17.23 -0.84 4.85
CA ALA A 73 -16.47 0.40 5.01
C ALA A 73 -15.94 0.54 6.44
N ASP A 74 -16.78 0.31 7.45
CA ASP A 74 -16.40 0.35 8.87
C ASP A 74 -15.34 -0.71 9.20
N ALA A 75 -15.49 -1.93 8.68
CA ALA A 75 -14.50 -2.99 8.84
C ALA A 75 -13.13 -2.59 8.25
N ALA A 76 -13.12 -1.98 7.06
CA ALA A 76 -11.88 -1.50 6.44
C ALA A 76 -11.22 -0.37 7.26
N VAL A 77 -12.02 0.55 7.83
CA VAL A 77 -11.50 1.60 8.73
C VAL A 77 -10.89 0.99 9.99
N ASP A 78 -11.52 -0.02 10.56
CA ASP A 78 -11.00 -0.71 11.74
C ASP A 78 -9.71 -1.48 11.46
N ASP A 79 -9.56 -2.05 10.27
CA ASP A 79 -8.30 -2.66 9.83
C ASP A 79 -7.19 -1.63 9.67
N ILE A 80 -7.49 -0.43 9.13
CA ILE A 80 -6.52 0.67 9.06
C ILE A 80 -6.08 1.10 10.47
N LYS A 81 -7.00 1.19 11.43
CA LYS A 81 -6.66 1.46 12.84
C LYS A 81 -5.81 0.36 13.47
N ARG A 82 -6.03 -0.92 13.11
CA ARG A 82 -5.17 -2.03 13.55
C ARG A 82 -3.77 -1.89 12.99
N VAL A 83 -3.63 -1.61 11.69
CA VAL A 83 -2.32 -1.40 11.06
C VAL A 83 -1.57 -0.24 11.72
N LYS A 84 -2.23 0.89 12.02
CA LYS A 84 -1.60 1.99 12.76
C LYS A 84 -1.04 1.55 14.12
N ARG A 85 -1.86 0.82 14.90
CA ARG A 85 -1.42 0.32 16.21
C ARG A 85 -0.29 -0.70 16.12
N ASP A 86 -0.28 -1.54 15.09
CA ASP A 86 0.80 -2.50 14.86
C ASP A 86 2.08 -1.76 14.44
N LEU A 87 1.97 -0.75 13.58
CA LEU A 87 3.06 0.12 13.16
C LEU A 87 3.66 0.88 14.35
N ASP A 88 2.84 1.45 15.24
CA ASP A 88 3.29 2.15 16.45
C ASP A 88 4.06 1.25 17.44
N LYS A 89 3.78 -0.06 17.41
CA LYS A 89 4.53 -1.04 18.22
C LYS A 89 5.85 -1.39 17.56
N VAL A 90 5.81 -1.69 16.27
CA VAL A 90 6.99 -2.09 15.49
C VAL A 90 7.99 -0.93 15.44
N SER A 91 7.54 0.30 15.18
CA SER A 91 8.39 1.49 15.06
C SER A 91 9.27 1.74 16.28
N LYS A 92 8.79 1.40 17.48
CA LYS A 92 9.57 1.51 18.74
C LYS A 92 10.70 0.50 18.84
N SER A 93 10.62 -0.60 18.12
CA SER A 93 11.63 -1.66 18.08
C SER A 93 12.54 -1.62 16.86
N LEU A 94 12.25 -0.74 15.87
CA LEU A 94 13.08 -0.61 14.68
C LEU A 94 14.44 -0.02 15.03
N SER A 95 15.49 -0.68 14.58
CA SER A 95 16.87 -0.27 14.77
C SER A 95 17.46 0.32 13.50
N GLU A 96 17.03 -0.18 12.34
CA GLU A 96 17.50 0.22 11.03
C GLU A 96 16.88 1.54 10.58
N GLU A 97 17.73 2.47 10.15
CA GLU A 97 17.30 3.81 9.74
C GLU A 97 16.29 3.77 8.58
N LYS A 98 16.55 2.93 7.58
CA LYS A 98 15.65 2.76 6.45
C LYS A 98 14.28 2.17 6.83
N ALA A 99 14.24 1.27 7.82
CA ALA A 99 12.97 0.75 8.32
C ALA A 99 12.21 1.83 9.10
N LYS A 100 12.91 2.68 9.87
CA LYS A 100 12.29 3.83 10.57
C LYS A 100 11.73 4.84 9.58
N ASP A 101 12.47 5.16 8.52
CA ASP A 101 12.00 6.07 7.46
C ASP A 101 10.72 5.52 6.81
N MET A 102 10.72 4.23 6.43
CA MET A 102 9.53 3.58 5.89
C MET A 102 8.35 3.60 6.88
N ALA A 103 8.62 3.42 8.17
CA ALA A 103 7.57 3.46 9.19
C ALA A 103 7.02 4.88 9.41
N ALA A 104 7.87 5.90 9.33
CA ALA A 104 7.47 7.30 9.42
C ALA A 104 6.60 7.70 8.22
N ASP A 105 7.02 7.33 7.00
CA ASP A 105 6.28 7.58 5.77
C ASP A 105 4.90 6.90 5.80
N LEU A 106 4.86 5.63 6.22
CA LEU A 106 3.60 4.90 6.35
C LEU A 106 2.70 5.53 7.42
N SER A 107 3.27 5.95 8.56
CA SER A 107 2.52 6.62 9.62
C SER A 107 1.89 7.93 9.12
N SER A 108 2.66 8.75 8.41
CA SER A 108 2.17 9.99 7.80
C SER A 108 1.04 9.71 6.82
N THR A 109 1.21 8.71 5.95
CA THR A 109 0.20 8.30 4.96
C THR A 109 -1.11 7.86 5.62
N ILE A 110 -1.03 7.06 6.69
CA ILE A 110 -2.20 6.62 7.45
C ILE A 110 -2.90 7.83 8.10
N GLU A 111 -2.15 8.78 8.64
CA GLU A 111 -2.71 9.99 9.26
C GLU A 111 -3.39 10.90 8.25
N GLU A 112 -2.79 11.11 7.08
CA GLU A 112 -3.42 11.86 6.00
C GLU A 112 -4.72 11.19 5.53
N PHE A 113 -4.72 9.87 5.42
CA PHE A 113 -5.94 9.13 5.10
C PHE A 113 -7.01 9.31 6.17
N GLN A 114 -6.65 9.19 7.45
CA GLN A 114 -7.59 9.40 8.57
C GLN A 114 -8.16 10.81 8.63
N ARG A 115 -7.40 11.83 8.21
CA ARG A 115 -7.90 13.22 8.11
C ARG A 115 -8.85 13.44 6.92
N ARG A 116 -8.81 12.56 5.92
CA ARG A 116 -9.62 12.62 4.70
C ARG A 116 -10.95 11.85 4.80
N LEU A 117 -11.05 10.95 5.77
CA LEU A 117 -12.32 10.30 6.15
C LEU A 117 -13.25 11.34 6.78
#